data_AF-A0A556QTY6-F1
#
_entry.id   AF-A0A556QTY6-F1
#
_cell.length_a   1.000
_cell.length_b   1.000
_cell.length_c   1.000
_cell.angle_alpha   90.00
_cell.angle_beta   90.00
_cell.angle_gamma   90.00
#
_symmetry.space_group_name_H-M   'P 1'
#
loop_
_entity.id
_entity.type
_entity.pdbx_description
1 polymer ?
#
loop_
_entity_poly.entity_id
_entity_poly.type
_entity_poly.pdbx_seq_one_letter_code
_entity_poly.pdbx_strand_id
1 'polypeptide(L)'
;MKEKAEKGILKVKNRFAAGYVYGTQELKHGRSIKIRVKEAFAYKGQEIPKGAFLYGIVAFGKERILSKLETAEFGKNVVPVAIGLYDSDYMIGLLVENLHPFIDQAQNKLLSRAASSTIIRG
;
A
#
# COMPACT_ATOMS: atom_id res chain seq x y z
N MET A 1 -15.86 15.75 -47.21
CA MET A 1 -14.84 15.06 -46.39
C MET A 1 -14.97 15.51 -44.94
N LYS A 2 -15.49 14.66 -44.05
CA LYS A 2 -15.35 14.80 -42.58
C LYS A 2 -15.22 13.39 -42.01
N GLU A 3 -13.99 13.03 -41.68
CA GLU A 3 -13.59 11.78 -41.06
C GLU A 3 -14.11 11.76 -39.62
N LYS A 4 -15.02 10.83 -39.30
CA LYS A 4 -15.48 10.58 -37.94
C LYS A 4 -14.36 9.84 -37.21
N ALA A 5 -13.74 10.50 -36.23
CA ALA A 5 -12.84 9.84 -35.29
C ALA A 5 -13.63 8.84 -34.43
N GLU A 6 -13.48 7.55 -34.72
CA GLU A 6 -13.91 6.49 -33.81
C GLU A 6 -13.04 6.56 -32.54
N LYS A 7 -13.65 7.00 -31.43
CA LYS A 7 -13.01 6.95 -30.10
C LYS A 7 -12.73 5.48 -29.77
N GLY A 8 -11.51 5.04 -30.00
CA GLY A 8 -11.06 3.67 -29.75
C GLY A 8 -11.38 3.23 -28.32
N ILE A 9 -12.06 2.10 -28.20
CA ILE A 9 -12.39 1.46 -26.92
C ILE A 9 -11.08 1.08 -26.22
N LEU A 10 -10.80 1.70 -25.08
CA LEU A 10 -9.67 1.34 -24.23
C LEU A 10 -9.93 -0.03 -23.59
N LYS A 11 -9.32 -1.08 -24.13
CA LYS A 11 -9.33 -2.41 -23.50
C LYS A 11 -8.39 -2.40 -22.30
N VAL A 12 -8.96 -2.34 -21.09
CA VAL A 12 -8.21 -2.45 -19.83
C VAL A 12 -8.24 -3.91 -19.37
N LYS A 13 -7.07 -4.50 -19.14
CA LYS A 13 -6.91 -5.85 -18.58
C LYS A 13 -6.21 -5.76 -17.23
N ASN A 14 -6.95 -5.95 -16.15
CA ASN A 14 -6.41 -6.05 -14.80
C ASN A 14 -6.30 -7.51 -14.37
N ARG A 15 -5.32 -7.82 -13.53
CA ARG A 15 -5.15 -9.14 -12.91
C ARG A 15 -4.82 -8.95 -11.43
N PHE A 16 -5.48 -9.70 -10.57
CA PHE A 16 -5.18 -9.77 -9.15
C PHE A 16 -4.23 -10.93 -8.89
N ALA A 17 -3.31 -10.75 -7.95
CA ALA A 17 -2.43 -11.80 -7.46
C ALA A 17 -2.54 -11.84 -5.93
N ALA A 18 -2.69 -13.03 -5.38
CA ALA A 18 -2.80 -13.20 -3.93
C ALA A 18 -1.42 -13.07 -3.27
N GLY A 19 -1.40 -12.45 -2.08
CA GLY A 19 -0.21 -12.32 -1.24
C GLY A 19 -0.60 -12.19 0.22
N TYR A 20 0.40 -12.21 1.09
CA TYR A 20 0.21 -12.01 2.53
C TYR A 20 1.31 -11.11 3.08
N VAL A 21 0.99 -10.35 4.14
CA VAL A 21 1.99 -9.62 4.91
C VAL A 21 3.02 -10.62 5.43
N TYR A 22 4.30 -10.38 5.15
CA TYR A 22 5.34 -11.33 5.49
C TYR A 22 5.71 -11.24 6.97
N GLY A 23 5.36 -12.28 7.74
CA GLY A 23 5.63 -12.34 9.18
C GLY A 23 4.93 -11.23 9.97
N THR A 24 5.39 -11.01 11.20
CA THR A 24 4.93 -9.90 12.04
C THR A 24 5.71 -8.64 11.68
N GLN A 25 5.03 -7.57 11.26
CA GLN A 25 5.64 -6.29 10.91
C GLN A 25 5.04 -5.16 11.73
N GLU A 26 5.90 -4.36 12.37
CA GLU A 26 5.50 -3.09 12.97
C GLU A 26 5.43 -2.04 11.85
N LEU A 27 4.20 -1.64 11.49
CA LEU A 27 3.98 -0.68 10.42
C LEU A 27 4.00 0.74 10.97
N LYS A 28 4.72 1.62 10.26
CA LYS A 28 4.83 3.05 10.57
C LYS A 28 4.58 3.85 9.30
N HIS A 29 3.93 5.00 9.44
CA HIS A 29 3.66 5.87 8.30
C HIS A 29 4.98 6.24 7.60
N GLY A 30 5.00 6.19 6.27
CA GLY A 30 6.18 6.48 5.46
C GLY A 30 7.28 5.40 5.49
N ARG A 31 7.05 4.24 6.13
CA ARG A 31 8.00 3.13 6.14
C ARG A 31 7.61 2.01 5.18
N SER A 32 8.57 1.13 4.89
CA SER A 32 8.36 0.02 3.98
C SER A 32 7.46 -1.06 4.59
N ILE A 33 6.51 -1.58 3.80
CA ILE A 33 5.81 -2.83 4.04
C ILE A 33 6.33 -3.91 3.10
N LYS A 34 6.42 -5.16 3.59
CA LYS A 34 6.83 -6.33 2.81
C LYS A 34 5.67 -7.31 2.67
N ILE A 35 5.31 -7.62 1.43
CA ILE A 35 4.28 -8.61 1.06
C ILE A 35 4.96 -9.80 0.39
N ARG A 36 4.57 -11.02 0.73
CA ARG A 36 5.02 -12.23 0.04
C ARG A 36 3.95 -12.72 -0.92
N VAL A 37 4.37 -12.98 -2.16
CA VAL A 37 3.50 -13.45 -3.25
C VAL A 37 3.11 -14.91 -3.01
N LYS A 38 1.82 -15.22 -3.04
CA LYS A 38 1.29 -16.59 -2.84
C LYS A 38 1.34 -17.43 -4.12
N GLU A 39 1.17 -16.80 -5.27
CA GLU A 39 1.06 -17.44 -6.58
C GLU A 39 1.81 -16.63 -7.64
N ALA A 40 2.50 -17.32 -8.55
CA ALA A 40 3.25 -16.65 -9.60
C ALA A 40 2.31 -15.87 -10.53
N PHE A 41 2.75 -14.70 -10.99
CA PHE A 41 1.96 -13.89 -11.92
C PHE A 41 2.86 -13.14 -12.90
N ALA A 42 2.30 -12.81 -14.07
CA ALA A 42 2.98 -12.00 -15.07
C ALA A 42 2.72 -10.51 -14.83
N TYR A 43 3.77 -9.72 -14.77
CA TYR A 43 3.74 -8.26 -14.71
C TYR A 43 4.53 -7.68 -15.88
N LYS A 44 3.86 -6.95 -16.78
CA LYS A 44 4.46 -6.34 -17.98
C LYS A 44 5.33 -7.30 -18.81
N GLY A 45 4.93 -8.57 -18.91
CA GLY A 45 5.66 -9.60 -19.66
C GLY A 45 6.76 -10.32 -18.88
N GLN A 46 7.08 -9.88 -17.65
CA GLN A 46 7.99 -10.57 -16.74
C GLN A 46 7.21 -11.43 -15.76
N GLU A 47 7.69 -12.65 -15.53
CA GLU A 47 7.13 -13.52 -14.49
C GLU A 47 7.69 -13.13 -13.10
N ILE A 48 6.78 -12.85 -12.18
CA ILE A 48 7.07 -12.70 -10.75
C ILE A 48 6.71 -14.04 -10.09
N PRO A 49 7.69 -14.79 -9.56
CA PRO A 49 7.46 -16.13 -9.05
C PRO A 49 6.72 -16.13 -7.71
N LYS A 50 6.10 -17.27 -7.39
CA LYS A 50 5.60 -17.55 -6.05
C LYS A 50 6.73 -17.38 -5.03
N GLY A 51 6.43 -16.72 -3.92
CA GLY A 51 7.39 -16.46 -2.86
C GLY A 51 8.27 -15.23 -3.06
N ALA A 52 8.14 -14.52 -4.20
CA ALA A 52 8.74 -13.20 -4.37
C ALA A 52 8.26 -12.23 -3.29
N PHE A 53 9.08 -11.22 -2.98
CA PHE A 53 8.75 -10.15 -2.07
C PHE A 53 8.36 -8.89 -2.83
N LEU A 54 7.25 -8.28 -2.46
CA LEU A 54 6.83 -6.98 -2.92
C LEU A 54 7.00 -5.97 -1.80
N TYR A 55 7.55 -4.82 -2.13
CA TYR A 55 7.79 -3.72 -1.20
C TYR A 55 7.02 -2.49 -1.63
N GLY A 56 6.45 -1.79 -0.67
CA GLY A 56 5.80 -0.50 -0.87
C GLY A 56 5.95 0.37 0.36
N ILE A 57 5.51 1.62 0.27
CA ILE A 57 5.48 2.54 1.41
C ILE A 57 4.09 2.53 2.05
N VAL A 58 4.06 2.50 3.38
CA VAL A 58 2.85 2.53 4.19
C VAL A 58 2.33 3.95 4.30
N ALA A 59 1.05 4.11 3.98
CA ALA A 59 0.27 5.28 4.34
C ALA A 59 -0.96 4.82 5.15
N PHE A 60 -1.08 5.31 6.38
CA PHE A 60 -2.27 5.05 7.18
C PHE A 60 -3.41 5.97 6.76
N GLY A 61 -4.52 5.37 6.34
CA GLY A 61 -5.83 6.02 6.29
C GLY A 61 -6.54 5.92 7.64
N LYS A 62 -7.86 6.12 7.63
CA LYS A 62 -8.69 6.09 8.85
C LYS A 62 -8.80 4.68 9.46
N GLU A 63 -9.08 3.69 8.61
CA GLU A 63 -9.30 2.28 9.00
C GLU A 63 -8.50 1.31 8.12
N ARG A 64 -7.72 1.86 7.18
CA ARG A 64 -7.04 1.10 6.14
C ARG A 64 -5.59 1.48 6.02
N ILE A 65 -4.76 0.47 5.81
CA ILE A 65 -3.36 0.62 5.44
C ILE A 65 -3.29 0.69 3.92
N LEU A 66 -3.02 1.88 3.42
CA LEU A 66 -2.80 2.13 2.01
C LEU A 66 -1.34 1.83 1.68
N SER A 67 -1.10 1.17 0.56
CA SER A 67 0.24 1.07 0.01
C SER A 67 0.18 0.84 -1.49
N LYS A 68 1.13 1.46 -2.19
CA LYS A 68 1.48 1.09 -3.56
C LYS A 68 2.78 0.31 -3.49
N LEU A 69 2.78 -0.88 -4.06
CA LEU A 69 3.97 -1.71 -4.17
C LEU A 69 4.79 -1.22 -5.35
N GLU A 70 6.04 -0.88 -5.07
CA GLU A 70 6.97 -0.17 -5.97
C GLU A 70 8.12 -1.06 -6.41
N THR A 71 8.44 -2.11 -5.64
CA THR A 71 9.56 -3.00 -5.93
C THR A 71 9.15 -4.45 -5.75
N ALA A 72 9.57 -5.33 -6.66
CA ALA A 72 9.52 -6.77 -6.52
C ALA A 72 10.93 -7.37 -6.46
N GLU A 73 11.17 -8.29 -5.54
CA GLU A 73 12.46 -8.95 -5.32
C GLU A 73 12.28 -10.47 -5.35
N PHE A 74 13.12 -11.15 -6.13
CA PHE A 74 13.17 -12.61 -6.19
C PHE A 74 14.53 -13.10 -6.72
N GLY A 75 15.15 -14.04 -6.00
CA GLY A 75 16.49 -14.51 -6.33
C GLY A 75 17.49 -13.36 -6.24
N LYS A 76 18.12 -13.01 -7.37
CA LYS A 76 19.03 -11.86 -7.51
C LYS A 76 18.40 -10.67 -8.24
N ASN A 77 17.12 -10.76 -8.58
CA ASN A 77 16.42 -9.75 -9.36
C ASN A 77 15.67 -8.79 -8.44
N VAL A 78 15.82 -7.50 -8.72
CA VAL A 78 15.04 -6.41 -8.12
C VAL A 78 14.44 -5.63 -9.27
N VAL A 79 13.11 -5.57 -9.34
CA VAL A 79 12.41 -4.94 -10.46
C VAL A 79 11.39 -3.90 -9.98
N PRO A 80 11.32 -2.74 -10.64
CA PRO A 80 10.32 -1.73 -10.31
C PRO A 80 8.93 -2.19 -10.76
N VAL A 81 7.95 -2.08 -9.87
CA VAL A 81 6.55 -2.44 -10.11
C VAL A 81 5.63 -1.29 -9.71
N ALA A 82 4.37 -1.34 -10.12
CA ALA A 82 3.35 -0.38 -9.74
C ALA A 82 2.05 -1.15 -9.50
N ILE A 83 1.98 -1.82 -8.34
CA ILE A 83 0.86 -2.71 -7.99
C ILE A 83 0.11 -2.09 -6.82
N GLY A 84 -1.21 -1.94 -6.96
CA GLY A 84 -2.08 -1.50 -5.87
C GLY A 84 -2.30 -2.62 -4.85
N LEU A 85 -2.28 -2.28 -3.57
CA LEU A 85 -2.63 -3.20 -2.49
C LEU A 85 -4.14 -3.12 -2.25
N TYR A 86 -4.80 -4.28 -2.28
CA TYR A 86 -6.24 -4.45 -2.04
C TYR A 86 -6.44 -5.50 -0.95
N ASP A 87 -7.50 -5.36 -0.16
CA ASP A 87 -7.94 -6.43 0.74
C ASP A 87 -8.74 -7.51 -0.01
N SER A 88 -9.07 -8.58 0.70
CA SER A 88 -10.00 -9.65 0.33
C SER A 88 -11.41 -9.17 -0.02
N ASP A 89 -11.81 -7.98 0.44
CA ASP A 89 -13.07 -7.32 0.08
C ASP A 89 -13.02 -6.54 -1.25
N TYR A 90 -11.88 -6.61 -1.96
CA TYR A 90 -11.58 -5.88 -3.21
C TYR A 90 -11.52 -4.36 -3.10
N MET A 91 -11.53 -3.80 -1.89
CA MET A 91 -11.33 -2.37 -1.68
C MET A 91 -9.83 -2.06 -1.49
N ILE A 92 -9.46 -0.83 -1.83
CA ILE A 92 -8.06 -0.37 -1.75
C ILE A 92 -7.58 -0.36 -0.30
N GLY A 93 -6.36 -0.85 -0.08
CA GLY A 93 -5.71 -0.93 1.22
C GLY A 93 -6.21 -2.08 2.08
N LEU A 94 -5.37 -2.50 3.04
CA LEU A 94 -5.70 -3.55 3.99
C LEU A 94 -6.52 -2.98 5.14
N LEU A 95 -7.67 -3.57 5.42
CA LEU A 95 -8.48 -3.26 6.57
C LEU A 95 -7.74 -3.69 7.83
N VAL A 96 -7.61 -2.76 8.79
CA VAL A 96 -7.06 -3.06 10.11
C VAL A 96 -8.04 -2.57 11.15
N GLU A 97 -8.65 -3.51 11.86
CA GLU A 97 -9.50 -3.21 13.01
C GLU A 97 -8.69 -2.39 14.03
N ASN A 98 -9.29 -1.34 14.59
CA ASN A 98 -8.68 -0.45 15.58
C ASN A 98 -7.48 0.40 15.09
N LEU A 99 -7.42 0.78 13.81
CA LEU A 99 -6.41 1.75 13.34
C LEU A 99 -6.61 3.18 13.92
N HIS A 100 -7.86 3.59 14.10
CA HIS A 100 -8.27 4.93 14.56
C HIS A 100 -7.72 5.36 15.95
N PRO A 101 -7.81 4.54 17.02
CA PRO A 101 -7.37 4.96 18.35
C PRO A 101 -5.88 5.31 18.43
N PHE A 102 -5.02 4.74 17.58
CA PHE A 102 -3.59 5.04 17.58
C PHE A 102 -3.26 6.43 17.02
N ILE A 103 -3.93 6.83 15.93
CA ILE A 103 -3.70 8.14 15.29
C ILE A 103 -4.25 9.27 16.17
N ASP A 104 -5.46 9.09 16.72
CA ASP A 104 -6.08 10.08 17.62
C ASP A 104 -5.26 10.27 18.89
N GLN A 105 -4.76 9.18 19.50
CA GLN A 105 -3.91 9.30 20.70
C GLN A 105 -2.61 10.04 20.41
N ALA A 106 -1.97 9.80 19.26
CA ALA A 106 -0.74 10.50 18.89
C ALA A 106 -0.98 12.01 18.68
N GLN A 107 -2.06 12.38 17.98
CA GLN A 107 -2.45 13.79 17.79
C GLN A 107 -2.85 14.45 19.10
N ASN A 108 -3.67 13.80 19.92
CA ASN A 108 -4.08 14.31 21.23
C ASN A 108 -2.89 14.48 22.19
N LYS A 109 -1.90 13.59 22.13
CA LYS A 109 -0.66 13.71 22.91
C LYS A 109 0.23 14.86 22.43
N LEU A 110 0.23 15.18 21.14
CA LEU A 110 0.97 16.34 20.61
C LEU A 110 0.30 17.66 21.02
N LEU A 111 -1.03 17.73 20.90
CA LEU A 111 -1.82 18.90 21.29
C LEU A 111 -1.72 19.18 22.80
N SER A 112 -1.82 18.14 23.65
CA SER A 112 -1.70 18.31 25.11
C SER A 112 -0.32 18.80 25.54
N ARG A 113 0.76 18.33 24.91
CA ARG A 113 2.13 18.81 25.19
C ARG A 113 2.33 20.27 24.80
N ALA A 114 1.80 20.71 23.66
CA ALA A 114 1.87 22.10 23.21
C ALA A 114 1.05 23.04 24.11
N ALA A 115 -0.11 22.59 24.58
CA ALA A 115 -0.92 23.32 25.54
C ALA A 115 -0.21 23.45 26.90
N SER A 116 0.37 22.37 27.43
CA SER A 116 1.13 22.41 28.69
C SER A 116 2.39 23.29 28.61
N SER A 117 3.05 23.41 27.46
CA SER A 117 4.21 24.30 27.32
C SER A 117 3.87 25.80 27.31
N THR A 118 2.61 26.15 27.05
CA THR A 118 2.17 27.55 26.95
C THR A 118 1.82 28.16 28.31
N ILE A 119 1.53 27.34 29.33
CA ILE A 119 1.08 27.82 30.65
C ILE A 119 2.24 28.25 31.56
N ILE A 120 3.51 28.07 31.18
CA ILE A 120 4.68 28.44 32.00
C ILE A 120 5.40 29.67 31.43
N ARG A 121 4.69 30.78 31.26
CA ARG A 121 5.25 32.14 31.18
C ARG A 121 4.20 33.14 31.68
N GLY A 122 4.06 33.23 32.99
CA GLY A 122 3.27 34.22 33.72
C GLY A 122 3.93 34.48 35.06
#